data_AF-A0A3Z2P2Q9-F1
#
_entry.id   AF-A0A3Z2P2Q9-F1
#
_cell.length_a   1.000
_cell.length_b   1.000
_cell.length_c   1.000
_cell.angle_alpha   90.00
_cell.angle_beta   90.00
_cell.angle_gamma   90.00
#
_symmetry.space_group_name_H-M   'P 1'
#
loop_
_entity.id
_entity.type
_entity.pdbx_description
1 polymer ?
#
loop_
_entity_poly.entity_id
_entity_poly.type
_entity_poly.pdbx_seq_one_letter_code
_entity_poly.pdbx_strand_id
1 'polypeptide(L)'
;MFLNTDTFNYGGHSIVLSELSALQRVDYLKFIQQRTADYDAQPETLTEAERQTEFMQMGVDINAWLVSRSLCESKKEEEARALYESVRLEWSYEALGRGADMVLSLSGMRLPASQEDDSGSEKDTTTPEKS
;
A
#
# COMPACT_ATOMS: atom_id res chain seq x y z
N MET A 1 -12.03 -15.80 13.63
CA MET A 1 -11.80 -15.21 12.29
C MET A 1 -10.63 -15.96 11.66
N PHE A 2 -10.65 -16.27 10.37
CA PHE A 2 -9.60 -17.05 9.69
C PHE A 2 -8.48 -16.19 9.07
N LEU A 3 -8.57 -14.87 9.20
CA LEU A 3 -7.61 -13.94 8.63
C LEU A 3 -6.44 -13.74 9.59
N ASN A 4 -5.22 -13.69 9.06
CA ASN A 4 -4.03 -13.29 9.78
C ASN A 4 -4.19 -11.88 10.36
N THR A 5 -3.68 -11.68 11.57
CA THR A 5 -3.72 -10.39 12.26
C THR A 5 -2.40 -10.12 12.95
N ASP A 6 -2.06 -8.85 13.11
CA ASP A 6 -0.94 -8.44 13.95
C ASP A 6 -1.22 -7.03 14.53
N THR A 7 -0.47 -6.65 15.57
CA THR A 7 -0.68 -5.40 16.32
C THR A 7 0.18 -4.27 15.73
N PHE A 8 -0.49 -3.28 15.16
CA PHE A 8 0.12 -2.03 14.72
C PHE A 8 0.33 -1.10 15.91
N ASN A 9 1.56 -0.63 16.10
CA ASN A 9 1.93 0.28 17.16
C ASN A 9 2.39 1.61 16.56
N TYR A 10 1.79 2.73 16.97
CA TYR A 10 2.15 4.07 16.51
C TYR A 10 1.84 5.12 17.58
N GLY A 11 2.79 6.01 17.87
CA GLY A 11 2.55 7.16 18.77
C GLY A 11 2.04 6.80 20.17
N GLY A 12 2.41 5.63 20.71
CA GLY A 12 1.91 5.14 22.01
C GLY A 12 0.53 4.47 21.97
N HIS A 13 -0.09 4.38 20.78
CA HIS A 13 -1.33 3.66 20.55
C HIS A 13 -1.06 2.30 19.90
N SER A 14 -1.91 1.32 20.21
CA SER A 14 -1.85 -0.03 19.66
C SER A 14 -3.22 -0.43 19.12
N ILE A 15 -3.24 -1.02 17.93
CA ILE A 15 -4.45 -1.40 17.22
C ILE A 15 -4.21 -2.67 16.39
N VAL A 16 -5.20 -3.56 16.32
CA VAL A 16 -5.08 -4.81 15.56
C VAL A 16 -5.43 -4.55 14.10
N LEU A 17 -4.52 -4.90 13.20
CA LEU A 17 -4.74 -4.93 11.76
C LEU A 17 -4.85 -6.38 11.30
N SER A 18 -5.77 -6.64 10.38
CA SER A 18 -5.96 -7.92 9.72
C SER A 18 -5.50 -7.88 8.26
N GLU A 19 -5.17 -9.04 7.69
CA GLU A 19 -5.06 -9.17 6.24
C GLU A 19 -6.40 -8.89 5.54
N LEU A 20 -6.32 -8.61 4.24
CA LEU A 20 -7.49 -8.53 3.38
C LEU A 20 -8.10 -9.92 3.18
N SER A 21 -9.42 -9.97 2.93
CA SER A 21 -10.04 -11.18 2.36
C SER A 21 -9.63 -11.37 0.90
N ALA A 22 -9.87 -12.56 0.33
CA ALA A 22 -9.57 -12.81 -1.09
C ALA A 22 -10.27 -11.81 -2.03
N LEU A 23 -11.54 -11.47 -1.76
CA LEU A 23 -12.28 -10.48 -2.55
C LEU A 23 -11.70 -9.07 -2.38
N GLN A 24 -11.40 -8.68 -1.13
CA GLN A 24 -10.80 -7.36 -0.86
C GLN A 24 -9.45 -7.17 -1.55
N ARG A 25 -8.65 -8.23 -1.73
CA ARG A 25 -7.40 -8.14 -2.52
C ARG A 25 -7.67 -7.74 -3.97
N VAL A 26 -8.68 -8.34 -4.60
CA VAL A 26 -9.07 -8.01 -5.98
C VAL A 26 -9.62 -6.59 -6.06
N ASP A 27 -10.46 -6.20 -5.09
CA ASP A 27 -11.03 -4.86 -5.07
C ASP A 27 -9.98 -3.78 -4.81
N TYR A 28 -8.95 -4.08 -4.01
CA TYR A 28 -7.80 -3.20 -3.82
C TYR A 28 -7.06 -2.93 -5.13
N LEU A 29 -6.79 -3.98 -5.93
CA LEU A 29 -6.12 -3.82 -7.22
C LEU A 29 -6.94 -2.97 -8.19
N LYS A 30 -8.27 -3.17 -8.22
CA LYS A 30 -9.17 -2.31 -9.01
C LYS A 30 -9.16 -0.87 -8.51
N PHE A 31 -9.12 -0.67 -7.19
CA PHE A 31 -9.07 0.65 -6.59
C PHE A 31 -7.78 1.39 -6.97
N ILE A 32 -6.62 0.74 -6.87
CA ILE A 32 -5.34 1.33 -7.33
C ILE A 32 -5.41 1.71 -8.81
N GLN A 33 -5.91 0.82 -9.66
CA GLN A 33 -6.04 1.10 -11.10
C GLN A 33 -6.91 2.32 -11.35
N GLN A 34 -8.06 2.42 -10.69
CA GLN A 34 -8.95 3.58 -10.82
C GLN A 34 -8.25 4.86 -10.36
N ARG A 35 -7.60 4.84 -9.19
CA ARG A 35 -6.91 6.03 -8.65
C ARG A 35 -5.74 6.50 -9.52
N THR A 36 -5.02 5.55 -10.11
CA THR A 36 -3.93 5.85 -11.06
C THR A 36 -4.51 6.47 -12.34
N ALA A 37 -5.60 5.92 -12.87
CA ALA A 37 -6.25 6.49 -14.04
C ALA A 37 -6.82 7.90 -13.77
N ASP A 38 -7.37 8.14 -12.58
CA ASP A 38 -7.87 9.47 -12.18
C ASP A 38 -6.71 10.49 -12.11
N TYR A 39 -5.54 10.08 -11.62
CA TYR A 39 -4.33 10.90 -11.58
C TYR A 39 -3.77 11.16 -12.99
N ASP A 40 -3.69 10.13 -13.83
CA ASP A 40 -3.18 10.25 -15.20
C ASP A 40 -4.09 11.11 -16.10
N ALA A 41 -5.39 11.15 -15.80
CA ALA A 41 -6.37 11.96 -16.51
C ALA A 41 -6.35 13.44 -16.11
N GLN A 42 -5.47 13.86 -15.19
CA GLN A 42 -5.40 15.25 -14.74
C GLN A 42 -4.99 16.21 -15.86
N PRO A 43 -5.49 17.45 -15.85
CA PRO A 43 -5.14 18.44 -16.86
C PRO A 43 -3.63 18.72 -16.90
N GLU A 44 -3.05 18.75 -18.09
CA GLU A 44 -1.65 19.15 -18.28
C GLU A 44 -1.36 20.58 -17.77
N THR A 45 -2.41 21.41 -17.69
CA THR A 45 -2.36 22.80 -17.20
C THR A 45 -2.07 22.93 -15.72
N LEU A 46 -2.15 21.85 -14.93
CA LEU A 46 -1.74 21.90 -13.53
C LEU A 46 -0.27 22.32 -13.42
N THR A 47 0.05 23.05 -12.36
CA THR A 47 1.44 23.31 -11.96
C THR A 47 2.07 22.03 -11.40
N GLU A 48 3.39 22.02 -11.30
CA GLU A 48 4.12 20.92 -10.67
C GLU A 48 3.71 20.72 -9.20
N ALA A 49 3.51 21.81 -8.46
CA ALA A 49 3.09 21.75 -7.06
C ALA A 49 1.66 21.17 -6.90
N GLU A 50 0.75 21.50 -7.80
CA GLU A 50 -0.59 20.92 -7.84
C GLU A 50 -0.53 19.42 -8.16
N ARG A 51 0.23 19.03 -9.19
CA ARG A 51 0.45 17.61 -9.50
C ARG A 51 1.06 16.83 -8.33
N GLN A 52 2.03 17.41 -7.63
CA GLN A 52 2.61 16.78 -6.45
C GLN A 52 1.57 16.62 -5.34
N THR A 53 0.70 17.61 -5.14
CA THR A 53 -0.40 17.54 -4.17
C THR A 53 -1.37 16.41 -4.49
N GLU A 54 -1.75 16.30 -5.76
CA GLU A 54 -2.62 15.24 -6.27
C GLU A 54 -1.99 13.84 -6.13
N PHE A 55 -0.69 13.71 -6.40
CA PHE A 55 0.05 12.48 -6.20
C PHE A 55 0.05 12.06 -4.73
N MET A 56 0.27 13.01 -3.81
CA MET A 56 0.19 12.75 -2.37
C MET A 56 -1.22 12.35 -1.94
N GLN A 57 -2.26 13.00 -2.47
CA GLN A 57 -3.66 12.66 -2.20
C GLN A 57 -3.99 11.25 -2.69
N MET A 58 -3.50 10.85 -3.86
CA MET A 58 -3.62 9.48 -4.37
C MET A 58 -2.99 8.47 -3.40
N GLY A 59 -1.78 8.74 -2.91
CA GLY A 59 -1.11 7.88 -1.93
C GLY A 59 -1.89 7.75 -0.62
N VAL A 60 -2.44 8.86 -0.10
CA VAL A 60 -3.31 8.87 1.08
C VAL A 60 -4.54 8.00 0.85
N ASP A 61 -5.20 8.15 -0.30
CA ASP A 61 -6.43 7.43 -0.62
C ASP A 61 -6.17 5.92 -0.76
N ILE A 62 -5.07 5.52 -1.41
CA ILE A 62 -4.66 4.11 -1.54
C ILE A 62 -4.36 3.49 -0.17
N ASN A 63 -3.60 4.17 0.68
CA ASN A 63 -3.21 3.64 1.98
C ASN A 63 -4.39 3.60 2.96
N ALA A 64 -5.24 4.62 2.97
CA ALA A 64 -6.44 4.66 3.80
C ALA A 64 -7.44 3.56 3.42
N TRP A 65 -7.51 3.20 2.14
CA TRP A 65 -8.34 2.10 1.69
C TRP A 65 -7.93 0.78 2.37
N LEU A 66 -6.63 0.47 2.37
CA LEU A 66 -6.09 -0.73 3.01
C LEU A 66 -6.37 -0.78 4.51
N VAL A 67 -5.99 0.31 5.20
CA VAL A 67 -6.10 0.39 6.65
C VAL A 67 -7.57 0.27 7.08
N SER A 68 -8.49 0.96 6.40
CA SER A 68 -9.90 0.93 6.82
C SER A 68 -10.55 -0.45 6.68
N ARG A 69 -10.21 -1.22 5.63
CA ARG A 69 -10.73 -2.59 5.44
C ARG A 69 -10.07 -3.58 6.39
N SER A 70 -8.82 -3.34 6.74
CA SER A 70 -8.11 -4.09 7.76
C SER A 70 -8.73 -3.90 9.16
N LEU A 71 -9.09 -2.66 9.49
CA LEU A 71 -9.75 -2.28 10.74
C LEU A 71 -11.20 -2.77 10.86
N CYS A 72 -11.90 -2.93 9.74
CA CYS A 72 -13.29 -3.35 9.75
C CYS A 72 -13.43 -4.82 10.19
N GLU A 73 -13.80 -5.05 11.45
CA GLU A 73 -13.99 -6.40 12.02
C GLU A 73 -15.12 -7.16 11.34
N SER A 74 -16.25 -6.49 11.07
CA SER A 74 -17.44 -7.08 10.44
C SER A 74 -17.22 -7.47 8.97
N LYS A 75 -16.18 -6.92 8.34
CA LYS A 75 -15.90 -7.00 6.90
C LYS A 75 -17.05 -6.54 5.99
N LYS A 76 -18.02 -5.79 6.52
CA LYS A 76 -19.06 -5.14 5.72
C LYS A 76 -18.50 -3.89 5.06
N GLU A 77 -18.80 -3.71 3.78
CA GLU A 77 -18.20 -2.64 2.99
C GLU A 77 -18.72 -1.25 3.41
N GLU A 78 -19.96 -1.14 3.88
CA GLU A 78 -20.52 0.12 4.38
C GLU A 78 -19.77 0.63 5.62
N GLU A 79 -19.45 -0.27 6.55
CA GLU A 79 -18.68 0.05 7.75
C GLU A 79 -17.22 0.36 7.41
N ALA A 80 -16.62 -0.42 6.50
CA ALA A 80 -15.26 -0.17 6.02
C ALA A 80 -15.13 1.19 5.29
N ARG A 81 -16.20 1.66 4.65
CA ARG A 81 -16.27 2.98 4.01
C ARG A 81 -16.38 4.13 5.01
N ALA A 82 -17.09 3.95 6.12
CA ALA A 82 -17.09 4.95 7.19
C ALA A 82 -15.70 5.08 7.85
N LEU A 83 -15.03 3.94 8.06
CA LEU A 83 -13.64 3.91 8.54
C LEU A 83 -12.68 4.56 7.55
N TYR A 84 -12.92 4.44 6.24
CA TYR A 84 -12.07 5.04 5.21
C TYR A 84 -11.94 6.56 5.37
N GLU A 85 -13.06 7.27 5.51
CA GLU A 85 -13.02 8.72 5.71
C GLU A 85 -12.37 9.09 7.04
N SER A 86 -12.66 8.34 8.10
CA SER A 86 -12.06 8.59 9.43
C SER A 86 -10.53 8.44 9.38
N VAL A 87 -10.04 7.37 8.75
CA VAL A 87 -8.60 7.12 8.57
C VAL A 87 -7.93 8.25 7.77
N ARG A 88 -8.55 8.72 6.67
CA ARG A 88 -8.00 9.83 5.86
C ARG A 88 -7.84 11.13 6.63
N LEU A 89 -8.77 11.41 7.54
CA LEU A 89 -8.80 12.66 8.30
C LEU A 89 -7.91 12.61 9.55
N GLU A 90 -7.81 11.45 10.19
CA GLU A 90 -7.20 11.33 11.52
C GLU A 90 -5.80 10.75 11.52
N TRP A 91 -5.46 9.90 10.54
CA TRP A 91 -4.15 9.25 10.51
C TRP A 91 -3.12 10.15 9.84
N SER A 92 -2.00 10.40 10.53
CA SER A 92 -0.85 11.06 9.92
C SER A 92 -0.32 10.26 8.73
N TYR A 93 0.32 10.95 7.77
CA TYR A 93 0.89 10.33 6.58
C TYR A 93 1.82 9.13 6.90
N GLU A 94 2.68 9.28 7.93
CA GLU A 94 3.58 8.20 8.35
C GLU A 94 2.81 7.00 8.93
N ALA A 95 1.88 7.24 9.85
CA ALA A 95 1.05 6.17 10.43
C ALA A 95 0.30 5.41 9.34
N LEU A 96 -0.22 6.13 8.36
CA LEU A 96 -0.99 5.60 7.26
C LEU A 96 -0.13 4.71 6.34
N GLY A 97 1.07 5.18 5.98
CA GLY A 97 2.04 4.39 5.20
C GLY A 97 2.46 3.10 5.92
N ARG A 98 2.88 3.19 7.19
CA ARG A 98 3.30 2.01 7.96
C ARG A 98 2.16 1.03 8.20
N GLY A 99 0.94 1.53 8.43
CA GLY A 99 -0.26 0.72 8.56
C GLY A 99 -0.56 -0.03 7.26
N ALA A 100 -0.54 0.66 6.12
CA ALA A 100 -0.74 0.05 4.81
C ALA A 100 0.32 -1.02 4.49
N ASP A 101 1.60 -0.76 4.76
CA ASP A 101 2.69 -1.72 4.58
C ASP A 101 2.51 -3.00 5.39
N MET A 102 1.97 -2.87 6.61
CA MET A 102 1.63 -3.99 7.47
C MET A 102 0.48 -4.81 6.88
N VAL A 103 -0.59 -4.15 6.42
CA VAL A 103 -1.73 -4.83 5.77
C VAL A 103 -1.29 -5.56 4.51
N LEU A 104 -0.44 -4.95 3.67
CA LEU A 104 0.12 -5.59 2.49
C LEU A 104 0.98 -6.80 2.85
N SER A 105 1.79 -6.70 3.91
CA SER A 105 2.58 -7.82 4.43
C SER A 105 1.72 -8.98 4.90
N LEU A 106 0.71 -8.70 5.75
CA LEU A 106 -0.24 -9.69 6.25
C LEU A 106 -1.00 -10.36 5.09
N SER A 107 -1.29 -9.59 4.04
CA SER A 107 -2.06 -10.06 2.88
C SER A 107 -1.23 -10.82 1.86
N GLY A 108 0.10 -10.90 2.00
CA GLY A 108 0.99 -11.47 1.00
C GLY A 108 1.05 -10.67 -0.30
N MET A 109 0.81 -9.36 -0.23
CA MET A 109 0.70 -8.44 -1.38
C MET A 109 1.80 -7.37 -1.41
N ARG A 110 2.88 -7.54 -0.64
CA ARG A 110 4.04 -6.65 -0.81
C ARG A 110 4.54 -6.77 -2.24
N LEU A 111 4.60 -5.64 -2.93
CA LEU A 111 5.34 -5.56 -4.18
C LEU A 111 6.79 -5.94 -3.86
N PRO A 112 7.45 -6.77 -4.69
CA PRO A 112 8.90 -6.88 -4.59
C PRO A 112 9.44 -5.45 -4.70
N ALA A 113 10.33 -5.06 -3.78
CA ALA A 113 11.05 -3.80 -3.92
C ALA A 113 11.59 -3.78 -5.36
N SER A 114 11.27 -2.74 -6.12
CA SER A 114 11.92 -2.49 -7.39
C SER A 114 13.40 -2.65 -7.13
N GLN A 115 14.03 -3.66 -7.73
CA GLN A 115 15.48 -3.81 -7.63
C GLN A 115 16.05 -2.54 -8.26
N GLU A 116 16.43 -1.57 -7.44
CA GLU A 116 17.40 -0.57 -7.84
C GLU A 116 18.63 -1.34 -8.30
N ASP A 117 19.08 -1.02 -9.50
CA ASP A 117 20.12 -1.70 -10.27
C ASP A 117 21.31 -2.15 -9.41
N ASP A 118 21.40 -3.45 -9.11
CA ASP A 118 22.70 -4.08 -8.89
C ASP A 118 23.31 -4.43 -10.26
N SER A 119 23.65 -3.38 -11.01
CA SER A 119 24.52 -3.48 -12.18
C SER A 119 25.95 -3.24 -11.73
N GLY A 120 26.52 -4.23 -11.06
CA GLY A 120 27.96 -4.39 -10.83
C GLY A 120 28.50 -5.54 -11.67
N SER A 121 28.72 -5.28 -12.97
CA SER A 121 29.39 -6.20 -13.88
C SER A 121 30.85 -6.43 -13.47
N GLU A 122 31.31 -7.69 -13.47
CA GLU A 122 32.54 -8.17 -14.15
C GLU A 122 32.61 -9.71 -14.02
N LYS A 123 32.23 -10.43 -15.07
CA LYS A 123 33.08 -11.02 -16.13
C LYS A 123 33.89 -12.26 -15.72
N ASP A 124 33.51 -13.36 -16.39
CA ASP A 124 34.27 -14.58 -16.70
C ASP A 124 35.78 -14.56 -16.43
N THR A 125 36.25 -15.58 -15.69
CA THR A 125 37.45 -16.33 -16.09
C THR A 125 37.19 -17.83 -15.97
N THR A 126 36.84 -18.44 -17.09
CA THR A 126 37.06 -19.86 -17.35
C THR A 126 38.56 -20.09 -17.53
N THR A 127 39.18 -21.05 -16.82
CA THR A 127 40.41 -21.70 -17.30
C THR A 127 40.53 -23.11 -16.69
N PRO A 128 40.95 -24.14 -17.47
CA PRO A 128 40.76 -25.55 -17.14
C PRO A 128 41.98 -26.13 -16.42
N GLU A 129 41.82 -27.22 -15.67
CA GLU A 129 42.97 -28.04 -15.28
C GLU A 129 42.69 -29.52 -15.53
N LYS A 130 43.58 -30.09 -16.34
CA LYS A 130 43.72 -31.50 -16.66
C LYS A 130 45.02 -31.93 -15.97
N SER A 131 44.97 -32.93 -15.09
CA SER A 131 46.08 -33.81 -14.72
C SER A 131 45.52 -35.11 -14.19
#